data_AF-A0A349BV19-F1
#
_entry.id   AF-A0A349BV19-F1
#
_cell.length_a   1.000
_cell.length_b   1.000
_cell.length_c   1.000
_cell.angle_alpha   90.00
_cell.angle_beta   90.00
_cell.angle_gamma   90.00
#
_symmetry.space_group_name_H-M   'P 1'
#
loop_
_entity.id
_entity.type
_entity.pdbx_description
1 polymer ?
#
loop_
_entity_poly.entity_id
_entity_poly.type
_entity_poly.pdbx_seq_one_letter_code
_entity_poly.pdbx_strand_id
1 'polypeptide(L)' 'IGRRIETVLKDGKKIEGELLKITDDAMFINEQVSKQIENKKKKMVFDEVREVNFSDVKESKIVISFK' A
#
# COMPACT_ATOMS: atom_id res chain seq x y z
N ILE A 1 8.40 -10.12 3.26
CA ILE A 1 7.19 -9.89 4.09
C ILE A 1 7.62 -9.07 5.30
N GLY A 2 6.79 -8.11 5.76
CA GLY A 2 7.08 -7.21 6.88
C GLY A 2 7.96 -5.99 6.54
N ARG A 3 8.19 -5.72 5.26
CA ARG A 3 8.96 -4.54 4.79
C ARG A 3 8.01 -3.52 4.21
N ARG A 4 8.31 -2.23 4.41
CA ARG A 4 7.62 -1.15 3.74
C ARG A 4 8.06 -1.06 2.28
N ILE A 5 7.11 -1.03 1.37
CA ILE A 5 7.35 -0.96 -0.08
C ILE A 5 6.55 0.18 -0.69
N GLU A 6 7.10 0.78 -1.74
CA GLU A 6 6.40 1.66 -2.67
C GLU A 6 6.28 0.94 -4.01
N THR A 7 5.06 0.81 -4.51
CA THR A 7 4.74 0.16 -5.78
C THR A 7 4.10 1.17 -6.71
N VAL A 8 4.62 1.29 -7.93
CA VAL A 8 4.02 2.06 -9.00
C VAL A 8 3.33 1.11 -9.96
N LEU A 9 2.05 1.34 -10.19
CA LEU A 9 1.24 0.60 -11.14
C LEU A 9 1.44 1.11 -12.57
N LYS A 10 1.06 0.29 -13.54
CA LYS A 10 1.10 0.66 -14.97
C LYS A 10 0.21 1.85 -15.31
N ASP A 11 -0.87 2.07 -14.55
CA ASP A 11 -1.73 3.25 -14.67
C ASP A 11 -1.12 4.53 -14.04
N GLY A 12 0.09 4.43 -13.48
CA GLY A 12 0.81 5.52 -12.84
C GLY A 12 0.45 5.76 -11.37
N LYS A 13 -0.53 5.03 -10.81
CA LYS A 13 -0.85 5.12 -9.37
C LYS A 13 0.29 4.57 -8.53
N LYS A 14 0.50 5.20 -7.38
CA LYS A 14 1.47 4.75 -6.38
C LYS A 14 0.72 4.20 -5.17
N ILE A 15 1.21 3.07 -4.67
CA ILE A 15 0.71 2.42 -3.45
C ILE A 15 1.92 2.26 -2.53
N GLU A 16 1.80 2.76 -1.30
CA GLU A 16 2.83 2.62 -0.29
C GLU A 16 2.27 1.92 0.95
N GLY A 17 2.97 0.92 1.46
CA GLY A 17 2.51 0.19 2.62
C GLY A 17 3.42 -0.96 3.03
N GLU A 18 2.96 -1.73 4.00
CA GLU A 18 3.69 -2.91 4.47
C GLU A 18 3.32 -4.14 3.65
N LEU A 19 4.32 -4.86 3.14
CA LEU A 19 4.12 -6.10 2.41
C LEU A 19 3.71 -7.23 3.37
N LEU A 20 2.44 -7.61 3.35
CA LEU A 20 1.86 -8.65 4.21
C LEU A 20 2.07 -10.06 3.66
N LYS A 21 1.83 -10.26 2.37
CA LYS A 21 1.86 -11.58 1.74
C LYS A 21 2.21 -11.46 0.26
N ILE A 22 2.82 -12.51 -0.27
CA ILE A 22 3.02 -12.73 -1.70
C ILE A 22 2.38 -14.07 -2.06
N THR A 23 1.68 -14.11 -3.18
CA THR A 23 1.27 -15.33 -3.88
C THR A 23 2.02 -15.40 -5.21
N ASP A 24 1.69 -16.38 -6.06
CA ASP A 24 2.35 -16.52 -7.35
C ASP A 24 2.02 -15.36 -8.31
N ASP A 25 0.81 -14.80 -8.22
CA ASP A 25 0.30 -13.79 -9.15
C ASP A 25 0.18 -12.38 -8.55
N ALA A 26 0.17 -12.25 -7.23
CA ALA A 26 -0.14 -11.00 -6.55
C ALA A 26 0.64 -10.80 -5.24
N MET A 27 0.61 -9.57 -4.76
CA MET A 27 1.07 -9.19 -3.42
C MET A 27 -0.02 -8.45 -2.65
N PHE A 28 0.01 -8.60 -1.34
CA PHE A 28 -0.93 -7.96 -0.42
C PHE A 28 -0.18 -6.90 0.38
N ILE A 29 -0.63 -5.66 0.28
CA ILE A 29 -0.03 -4.49 0.92
C ILE A 29 -1.00 -3.92 1.94
N ASN A 30 -0.54 -3.71 3.17
CA ASN A 30 -1.28 -2.93 4.17
C ASN A 30 -0.98 -1.43 3.97
N GLU A 31 -1.96 -0.69 3.47
CA GLU A 31 -1.89 0.75 3.23
C GLU A 31 -2.56 1.51 4.38
N GLN A 32 -1.90 2.55 4.91
CA GLN A 32 -2.52 3.43 5.90
C GLN A 32 -3.24 4.58 5.21
N VAL A 33 -4.58 4.55 5.22
CA VAL A 33 -5.42 5.55 4.57
C VAL A 33 -6.05 6.45 5.62
N SER A 34 -5.86 7.77 5.47
CA SER A 34 -6.52 8.77 6.30
C SER A 34 -7.88 9.16 5.70
N LYS A 35 -8.98 8.64 6.28
CA LYS A 35 -10.35 8.98 5.84
C LYS A 35 -10.97 10.04 6.77
N GLN A 36 -11.68 11.00 6.20
CA GLN A 36 -12.49 11.95 6.94
C GLN A 36 -13.86 11.30 7.19
N ILE A 37 -14.25 11.19 8.46
CA ILE A 37 -15.55 10.63 8.82
C ILE A 37 -16.54 11.80 8.92
N GLU A 38 -17.71 11.67 8.29
CA GLU A 38 -18.73 12.74 8.16
C GLU A 38 -19.25 13.33 9.49
N ASN A 39 -18.90 12.72 10.64
CA ASN A 39 -19.27 13.20 11.98
C ASN A 39 -18.09 13.58 12.89
N LYS A 40 -16.84 13.64 12.39
CA LYS A 40 -15.68 14.08 13.19
C LYS A 40 -14.82 15.11 12.46
N LYS A 41 -14.44 16.18 13.19
CA LYS A 41 -13.49 17.22 12.72
C LYS A 41 -12.08 16.70 12.39
N LYS A 42 -11.72 15.47 12.79
CA LYS A 42 -10.38 14.89 12.60
C LYS A 42 -10.44 13.69 11.66
N LYS A 43 -9.42 13.57 10.80
CA LYS A 43 -9.18 12.36 9.99
C LYS A 43 -8.78 11.20 10.90
N MET A 44 -9.29 10.01 10.60
CA MET A 44 -8.86 8.77 11.25
C MET A 44 -8.01 7.97 10.27
N VAL A 45 -6.95 7.35 10.79
CA VAL A 45 -6.07 6.47 10.03
C VAL A 45 -6.66 5.07 10.10
N PHE A 46 -6.79 4.42 8.95
CA PHE A 46 -7.25 3.05 8.81
C PHE A 46 -6.19 2.24 8.08
N ASP A 47 -5.96 1.02 8.53
CA ASP A 47 -5.20 0.01 7.82
C ASP A 47 -6.13 -0.68 6.81
N GLU A 48 -5.79 -0.59 5.52
CA GLU A 48 -6.53 -1.20 4.42
C GLU A 48 -5.62 -2.19 3.68
N VAL A 49 -6.04 -3.45 3.60
CA VAL A 49 -5.30 -4.49 2.86
C VAL A 49 -5.69 -4.42 1.39
N ARG A 50 -4.69 -4.20 0.54
CA ARG A 50 -4.85 -4.10 -0.90
C ARG A 50 -4.12 -5.23 -1.61
N GLU A 51 -4.85 -5.93 -2.46
CA GLU A 51 -4.27 -6.89 -3.41
C GLU A 51 -3.76 -6.15 -4.64
N VAL A 52 -2.55 -6.48 -5.08
CA VAL A 52 -1.89 -5.91 -6.24
C VAL A 52 -1.34 -7.03 -7.10
N ASN A 53 -1.93 -7.23 -8.28
CA ASN A 53 -1.44 -8.21 -9.25
C ASN A 53 -0.12 -7.76 -9.86
N PHE A 54 0.83 -8.69 -10.03
CA PHE A 54 2.11 -8.39 -10.67
C PHE A 54 1.96 -7.94 -12.13
N SER A 55 0.88 -8.36 -12.80
CA SER A 55 0.52 -7.88 -14.14
C SER A 55 0.28 -6.37 -14.19
N ASP A 56 -0.12 -5.76 -13.09
CA ASP A 56 -0.46 -4.34 -13.01
C ASP A 56 0.68 -3.50 -12.45
N VAL A 57 1.75 -4.14 -11.97
CA VAL A 57 2.93 -3.48 -11.43
C VAL A 57 3.85 -3.04 -12.56
N LYS A 58 4.27 -1.77 -12.51
CA LYS A 58 5.34 -1.24 -13.34
C LYS A 58 6.69 -1.38 -12.64
N GLU A 59 6.76 -0.98 -11.37
CA GLU A 59 7.94 -1.11 -10.52
C GLU A 59 7.54 -1.23 -9.06
N SER A 60 8.37 -1.89 -8.24
CA SER A 60 8.22 -1.91 -6.79
C SER A 60 9.60 -1.81 -6.14
N LYS A 61 9.69 -1.03 -5.06
CA LYS A 61 10.93 -0.80 -4.32
C LYS A 61 10.69 -0.86 -2.82
N ILE A 62 11.69 -1.37 -2.10
CA ILE A 62 11.70 -1.34 -0.63
C ILE A 62 12.07 0.07 -0.19
N VAL A 63 11.29 0.65 0.73
CA VAL A 63 11.53 1.98 1.27
C VAL A 63 12.01 1.84 2.71
N ILE A 64 13.15 2.47 3.01
CA ILE A 64 13.69 2.57 4.37
C ILE A 64 13.60 4.04 4.77
N SER A 65 12.84 4.34 5.83
CA SER A 65 12.69 5.69 6.37
C SER A 65 13.39 5.76 7.72
N PHE A 66 14.36 6.66 7.85
CA PHE A 66 14.97 7.03 9.14
C PHE A 66 14.19 8.24 9.65
N LYS A 67 13.16 8.00 10.47
CA LYS A 67 12.42 9.06 11.17
C LYS A 67 13.01 9.28 12.54
#